data_AF-A0A4Y9S7C1-F1
#
_entry.id   AF-A0A4Y9S7C1-F1
#
_cell.length_a   1.000
_cell.length_b   1.000
_cell.length_c   1.000
_cell.angle_alpha   90.00
_cell.angle_beta   90.00
_cell.angle_gamma   90.00
#
_symmetry.space_group_name_H-M   'P 1'
#
loop_
_entity.id
_entity.type
_entity.pdbx_description
1 polymer ?
#
loop_
_entity_poly.entity_id
_entity_poly.type
_entity_poly.pdbx_seq_one_letter_code
_entity_poly.pdbx_strand_id
1 'polypeptide(L)'
;MDHPVSDARICTIGHSNRSIDEFIALLRANEIACVLDIRTVPKSRHNPQFGQDQLPQSLAQAGIGYRYIAGLGGLRRARKDSLLNAGWRNMSFRGYADYMQTEEFAQNVELVVELAQRERVALMCAEAVPWRCHRSLVADALLVRGVPVDEIIGPQPRRPHKLTRFALVEGLKITYPPEEATGNDTAEVLGDTSDEAPEYAAASTAASPGEPAQADWIGATPPVRPKAPRPSSTRRSGR
;
A
#
# COMPACT_ATOMS: atom_id res chain seq x y z
N MET A 1 -31.48 -16.23 -12.76
CA MET A 1 -30.25 -17.00 -13.04
C MET A 1 -29.32 -16.68 -11.89
N ASP A 2 -29.23 -17.57 -10.90
CA ASP A 2 -28.28 -17.43 -9.80
C ASP A 2 -26.87 -17.58 -10.38
N HIS A 3 -26.13 -16.48 -10.44
CA HIS A 3 -24.69 -16.56 -10.58
C HIS A 3 -24.15 -17.02 -9.21
N PRO A 4 -23.42 -18.15 -9.13
CA PRO A 4 -22.72 -18.48 -7.90
C PRO A 4 -21.83 -17.29 -7.57
N VAL A 5 -22.03 -16.70 -6.40
CA VAL A 5 -21.16 -15.64 -5.90
C VAL A 5 -19.79 -16.30 -5.77
N SER A 6 -18.90 -16.03 -6.73
CA SER A 6 -17.52 -16.48 -6.64
C SER A 6 -17.00 -16.08 -5.27
N ASP A 7 -16.32 -17.01 -4.59
CA ASP A 7 -15.54 -16.79 -3.37
C ASP A 7 -14.30 -15.92 -3.67
N ALA A 8 -14.45 -14.95 -4.58
CA ALA A 8 -13.44 -14.09 -5.16
C ALA A 8 -12.92 -13.19 -4.04
N ARG A 9 -11.77 -13.58 -3.52
CA ARG A 9 -11.05 -12.84 -2.49
C ARG A 9 -9.91 -12.08 -3.14
N ILE A 10 -9.79 -10.81 -2.78
CA ILE A 10 -8.71 -9.94 -3.24
C ILE A 10 -7.65 -9.85 -2.15
N CYS A 11 -6.38 -9.94 -2.54
CA CYS A 11 -5.28 -9.66 -1.62
C CYS A 11 -4.83 -8.20 -1.76
N THR A 12 -4.27 -7.61 -0.70
CA THR A 12 -3.51 -6.37 -0.78
C THR A 12 -2.06 -6.63 -0.38
N ILE A 13 -1.12 -5.92 -1.01
CA ILE A 13 0.30 -6.07 -0.71
C ILE A 13 1.04 -4.73 -0.81
N GLY A 14 2.07 -4.59 0.02
CA GLY A 14 3.02 -3.48 0.00
C GLY A 14 4.37 -3.93 -0.45
N HIS A 15 4.97 -3.28 -1.46
CA HIS A 15 6.32 -3.66 -1.86
C HIS A 15 7.38 -3.20 -0.84
N SER A 16 7.16 -2.07 -0.14
CA SER A 16 8.10 -1.51 0.83
C SER A 16 9.51 -1.38 0.25
N ASN A 17 10.53 -1.83 0.97
CA ASN A 17 11.93 -1.94 0.56
C ASN A 17 12.37 -3.39 0.31
N ARG A 18 11.43 -4.31 0.07
CA ARG A 18 11.73 -5.74 -0.15
C ARG A 18 12.61 -5.96 -1.38
N SER A 19 13.38 -7.04 -1.37
CA SER A 19 13.95 -7.54 -2.62
C SER A 19 12.84 -8.03 -3.57
N ILE A 20 13.15 -8.13 -4.86
CA ILE A 20 12.18 -8.67 -5.83
C ILE A 20 11.86 -10.14 -5.53
N ASP A 21 12.84 -10.91 -5.06
CA ASP A 21 12.68 -12.33 -4.73
C ASP A 21 11.78 -12.53 -3.51
N GLU A 22 11.95 -11.71 -2.47
CA GLU A 22 11.06 -11.72 -1.30
C GLU A 22 9.63 -11.37 -1.69
N PHE A 23 9.46 -10.37 -2.56
CA PHE A 23 8.14 -9.96 -3.03
C PHE A 23 7.47 -11.08 -3.84
N ILE A 24 8.18 -11.70 -4.79
CA ILE A 24 7.67 -12.83 -5.58
C ILE A 24 7.36 -14.03 -4.67
N ALA A 25 8.18 -14.31 -3.66
CA ALA A 25 7.93 -15.38 -2.70
C ALA A 25 6.60 -15.17 -1.95
N LEU A 26 6.31 -13.94 -1.51
CA LEU A 26 5.04 -13.60 -0.87
C LEU A 26 3.84 -13.76 -1.82
N LEU A 27 3.99 -13.37 -3.08
CA LEU A 27 2.94 -13.53 -4.09
C LEU A 27 2.67 -15.02 -4.37
N ARG A 28 3.71 -15.83 -4.52
CA ARG A 28 3.59 -17.29 -4.75
C ARG A 28 2.98 -18.02 -3.56
N ALA A 29 3.41 -17.69 -2.34
CA ALA A 29 2.85 -18.28 -1.11
C ALA A 29 1.35 -17.99 -0.95
N ASN A 30 0.85 -16.93 -1.61
CA ASN A 30 -0.56 -16.56 -1.63
C ASN A 30 -1.26 -16.87 -2.96
N GLU A 31 -0.60 -17.62 -3.85
CA GLU A 31 -1.11 -18.04 -5.15
C GLU A 31 -1.63 -16.87 -6.01
N ILE A 32 -0.99 -15.70 -5.91
CA ILE A 32 -1.36 -14.53 -6.67
C ILE A 32 -1.00 -14.75 -8.14
N ALA A 33 -2.01 -14.72 -9.00
CA ALA A 33 -1.87 -14.84 -10.44
C ALA A 33 -1.57 -13.49 -11.10
N CYS A 34 -2.06 -12.37 -10.54
CA CYS A 34 -1.88 -11.04 -11.13
C CYS A 34 -1.75 -9.93 -10.09
N VAL A 35 -0.76 -9.05 -10.28
CA VAL A 35 -0.56 -7.85 -9.46
C VAL A 35 -1.22 -6.65 -10.12
N LEU A 36 -2.10 -5.99 -9.37
CA LEU A 36 -2.77 -4.75 -9.74
C LEU A 36 -2.05 -3.57 -9.07
N ASP A 37 -1.21 -2.87 -9.82
CA ASP A 37 -0.48 -1.71 -9.34
C ASP A 37 -1.37 -0.47 -9.29
N ILE A 38 -1.58 0.07 -8.10
CA ILE A 38 -2.41 1.26 -7.86
C ILE A 38 -1.59 2.47 -7.37
N ARG A 39 -0.28 2.48 -7.61
CA ARG A 39 0.60 3.60 -7.25
C ARG A 39 0.44 4.73 -8.27
N THR A 40 0.27 5.97 -7.82
CA THR A 40 0.24 7.11 -8.78
C THR A 40 1.53 7.24 -9.59
N VAL A 41 2.67 7.02 -8.93
CA VAL A 41 3.99 7.10 -9.56
C VAL A 41 4.71 5.78 -9.32
N PRO A 42 4.58 4.81 -10.24
CA PRO A 42 5.18 3.48 -10.13
C PRO A 42 6.65 3.50 -10.58
N LYS A 43 7.41 4.45 -10.03
CA LYS A 43 8.84 4.65 -10.26
C LYS A 43 9.51 5.01 -8.93
N SER A 44 10.67 4.44 -8.66
CA SER A 44 11.44 4.74 -7.46
C SER A 44 12.93 4.62 -7.75
N ARG A 45 13.71 5.60 -7.27
CA ARG A 45 15.19 5.52 -7.30
C ARG A 45 15.73 4.59 -6.22
N HIS A 46 15.04 4.50 -5.08
CA HIS A 46 15.44 3.66 -3.94
C HIS A 46 15.08 2.20 -4.14
N ASN A 47 13.93 1.93 -4.78
CA ASN A 47 13.45 0.59 -5.09
C ASN A 47 13.21 0.42 -6.60
N PRO A 48 14.27 0.48 -7.44
CA PRO A 48 14.15 0.42 -8.89
C PRO A 48 13.52 -0.88 -9.41
N GLN A 49 13.66 -1.99 -8.67
CA GLN A 49 13.06 -3.29 -8.98
C GLN A 49 11.52 -3.25 -9.02
N PHE A 50 10.89 -2.30 -8.33
CA PHE A 50 9.44 -2.07 -8.39
C PHE A 50 9.07 -0.98 -9.37
N GLY A 51 9.99 -0.46 -10.18
CA GLY A 51 9.67 0.45 -11.28
C GLY A 51 8.92 -0.27 -12.40
N GLN A 52 8.03 0.43 -13.09
CA GLN A 52 7.31 -0.11 -14.26
C GLN A 52 8.22 -0.65 -15.36
N ASP A 53 9.47 -0.20 -15.41
CA ASP A 53 10.45 -0.64 -16.40
C ASP A 53 11.05 -2.04 -16.07
N GLN A 54 10.90 -2.53 -14.82
CA GLN A 54 11.51 -3.80 -14.35
C GLN A 54 10.51 -4.78 -13.75
N LEU A 55 9.53 -4.28 -12.99
CA LEU A 55 8.58 -5.11 -12.26
C LEU A 55 7.77 -6.05 -13.16
N PRO A 56 7.20 -5.62 -14.30
CA PRO A 56 6.41 -6.50 -15.16
C PRO A 56 7.23 -7.67 -15.70
N GLN A 57 8.50 -7.44 -16.06
CA GLN A 57 9.38 -8.49 -16.54
C GLN A 57 9.70 -9.52 -15.43
N SER A 58 9.99 -9.03 -14.23
CA SER A 58 10.29 -9.88 -13.07
C SER A 58 9.09 -10.76 -12.69
N LEU A 59 7.88 -10.18 -12.71
CA LEU A 59 6.63 -10.91 -12.46
C LEU A 59 6.35 -11.93 -13.57
N ALA A 60 6.52 -11.56 -14.84
CA ALA A 60 6.31 -12.46 -15.97
C ALA A 60 7.26 -13.68 -15.92
N GLN A 61 8.54 -13.49 -15.55
CA GLN A 61 9.48 -14.59 -15.32
C GLN A 61 9.03 -15.52 -14.19
N ALA A 62 8.27 -15.00 -13.22
CA ALA A 62 7.70 -15.79 -12.14
C ALA A 62 6.35 -16.44 -12.48
N GLY A 63 5.79 -16.18 -13.67
CA GLY A 63 4.47 -16.63 -14.10
C GLY A 63 3.31 -15.79 -13.55
N ILE A 64 3.58 -14.55 -13.13
CA ILE A 64 2.60 -13.64 -12.50
C ILE A 64 2.31 -12.47 -13.45
N GLY A 65 1.03 -12.21 -13.69
CA GLY A 65 0.55 -11.07 -14.46
C GLY A 65 0.80 -9.74 -13.76
N TYR A 66 0.83 -8.66 -14.55
CA TYR A 66 0.95 -7.30 -14.05
C TYR A 66 -0.03 -6.40 -14.79
N ARG A 67 -0.78 -5.59 -14.05
CA ARG A 67 -1.67 -4.56 -14.61
C ARG A 67 -1.54 -3.28 -13.80
N TYR A 68 -1.40 -2.16 -14.51
CA TYR A 68 -1.40 -0.84 -13.89
C TYR A 68 -2.80 -0.22 -13.93
N ILE A 69 -3.33 0.19 -12.78
CA ILE A 69 -4.65 0.83 -12.64
C ILE A 69 -4.44 2.26 -12.15
N ALA A 70 -4.10 3.15 -13.07
CA ALA A 70 -3.77 4.54 -12.77
C ALA A 70 -4.90 5.31 -12.05
N GLY A 71 -6.17 4.94 -12.32
CA GLY A 71 -7.34 5.53 -11.66
C GLY A 71 -7.35 5.31 -10.15
N LEU A 72 -6.76 4.23 -9.65
CA LEU A 72 -6.69 3.98 -8.19
C LEU A 72 -5.46 4.61 -7.51
N GLY A 73 -4.72 5.46 -8.22
CA GLY A 73 -3.55 6.18 -7.71
C GLY A 73 -3.83 7.04 -6.46
N GLY A 74 -3.01 6.88 -5.41
CA GLY A 74 -3.17 7.53 -4.10
C GLY A 74 -3.02 9.05 -4.01
N LEU A 75 -2.33 9.73 -4.94
CA LEU A 75 -2.19 11.19 -4.91
C LEU A 75 -3.49 11.85 -5.38
N ARG A 76 -4.32 12.22 -4.40
CA ARG A 76 -5.57 12.96 -4.58
C ARG A 76 -5.59 14.17 -3.65
N ARG A 77 -6.19 15.28 -4.12
CA ARG A 77 -6.28 16.52 -3.35
C ARG A 77 -7.62 16.59 -2.63
N ALA A 78 -7.60 16.88 -1.34
CA ALA A 78 -8.83 17.15 -0.58
C ALA A 78 -9.55 18.38 -1.13
N ARG A 79 -10.88 18.28 -1.21
CA ARG A 79 -11.72 19.43 -1.48
C ARG A 79 -11.77 20.30 -0.22
N LYS A 80 -11.73 21.62 -0.41
CA LYS A 80 -11.65 22.59 0.71
C LYS A 80 -12.88 22.54 1.62
N ASP A 81 -14.01 22.13 1.06
CA ASP A 81 -15.34 22.06 1.64
C ASP A 81 -15.79 20.62 1.93
N SER A 82 -14.87 19.65 1.93
CA SER A 82 -15.22 18.26 2.23
C SER A 82 -15.57 18.06 3.71
N LEU A 83 -16.86 18.17 4.01
CA LEU A 83 -17.45 17.84 5.30
C LEU A 83 -17.69 16.32 5.44
N LEU A 84 -18.03 15.65 4.33
CA LEU A 84 -18.36 14.22 4.29
C LEU A 84 -17.21 13.32 4.75
N ASN A 85 -15.96 13.73 4.51
CA ASN A 85 -14.76 12.95 4.82
C ASN A 85 -13.89 13.63 5.88
N ALA A 86 -14.48 14.53 6.68
CA ALA A 86 -13.76 15.34 7.66
C ALA A 86 -13.18 14.53 8.83
N GLY A 87 -13.58 13.26 9.02
CA GLY A 87 -12.99 12.36 10.01
C GLY A 87 -11.52 12.02 9.72
N TRP A 88 -11.10 12.06 8.46
CA TRP A 88 -9.68 11.95 8.11
C TRP A 88 -8.92 13.23 8.46
N ARG A 89 -8.09 13.16 9.50
CA ARG A 89 -7.17 14.25 9.89
C ARG A 89 -6.04 14.46 8.88
N ASN A 90 -5.59 13.38 8.25
CA ASN A 90 -4.56 13.44 7.20
C ASN A 90 -5.20 13.90 5.87
N MET A 91 -4.66 14.98 5.30
CA MET A 91 -5.20 15.58 4.07
C MET A 91 -5.12 14.67 2.85
N SER A 92 -4.12 13.79 2.75
CA SER A 92 -3.99 12.84 1.64
C SER A 92 -5.07 11.77 1.70
N PHE A 93 -5.35 11.23 2.89
CA PHE A 93 -6.46 10.29 3.09
C PHE A 93 -7.82 10.95 2.85
N ARG A 94 -8.03 12.18 3.35
CA ARG A 94 -9.24 12.95 3.06
C ARG A 94 -9.42 13.19 1.56
N GLY A 95 -8.35 13.55 0.85
CA GLY A 95 -8.38 13.73 -0.59
C GLY A 95 -8.67 12.46 -1.36
N TYR A 96 -8.17 11.31 -0.89
CA TYR A 96 -8.52 10.04 -1.50
C TYR A 96 -9.98 9.67 -1.24
N ALA A 97 -10.48 9.86 -0.01
CA ALA A 97 -11.89 9.64 0.33
C ALA A 97 -12.85 10.54 -0.46
N ASP A 98 -12.45 11.77 -0.79
CA ASP A 98 -13.18 12.64 -1.72
C ASP A 98 -13.22 12.07 -3.13
N TYR A 99 -12.09 11.55 -3.61
CA TYR A 99 -12.04 10.88 -4.91
C TYR A 99 -12.92 9.64 -4.96
N MET A 100 -13.11 8.92 -3.84
CA MET A 100 -14.01 7.77 -3.77
C MET A 100 -15.47 8.11 -4.09
N GLN A 101 -15.86 9.40 -4.05
CA GLN A 101 -17.21 9.85 -4.39
C GLN A 101 -17.43 10.05 -5.89
N THR A 102 -16.40 9.80 -6.72
CA THR A 102 -16.45 10.00 -8.16
C THR A 102 -16.85 8.73 -8.91
N GLU A 103 -17.47 8.92 -10.08
CA GLU A 103 -17.78 7.83 -11.00
C GLU A 103 -16.51 7.14 -11.52
N GLU A 104 -15.44 7.90 -11.73
CA GLU A 104 -14.14 7.36 -12.14
C GLU A 104 -13.60 6.35 -11.12
N PHE A 105 -13.69 6.65 -9.82
CA PHE A 105 -13.30 5.70 -8.78
C PHE A 105 -14.17 4.44 -8.83
N ALA A 106 -15.49 4.60 -8.94
CA ALA A 106 -16.41 3.47 -9.00
C ALA A 106 -16.06 2.51 -10.16
N GLN A 107 -15.83 3.05 -11.36
CA GLN A 107 -15.45 2.28 -12.55
C GLN A 107 -14.13 1.50 -12.36
N ASN A 108 -13.14 2.12 -11.73
CA ASN A 108 -11.87 1.45 -11.48
C ASN A 108 -11.98 0.36 -10.41
N VAL A 109 -12.85 0.52 -9.41
CA VAL A 109 -13.11 -0.54 -8.43
C VAL A 109 -13.87 -1.69 -9.08
N GLU A 110 -14.86 -1.44 -9.94
CA GLU A 110 -15.54 -2.52 -10.68
C GLU A 110 -14.59 -3.30 -11.58
N LEU A 111 -13.66 -2.62 -12.27
CA LEU A 111 -12.60 -3.30 -13.02
C LEU A 111 -11.79 -4.27 -12.13
N VAL A 112 -11.49 -3.87 -10.89
CA VAL A 112 -10.79 -4.75 -9.93
C VAL A 112 -11.65 -5.96 -9.55
N VAL A 113 -12.96 -5.77 -9.33
CA VAL A 113 -13.90 -6.86 -9.04
C VAL A 113 -14.00 -7.83 -10.20
N GLU A 114 -14.14 -7.33 -11.44
CA GLU A 114 -14.19 -8.15 -12.65
C GLU A 114 -12.92 -8.98 -12.87
N LEU A 115 -11.74 -8.40 -12.57
CA LEU A 115 -10.47 -9.12 -12.66
C LEU A 115 -10.38 -10.22 -11.59
N ALA A 116 -10.81 -9.92 -10.36
CA ALA A 116 -10.81 -10.87 -9.25
C ALA A 116 -11.75 -12.07 -9.46
N GLN A 117 -12.77 -11.93 -10.31
CA GLN A 117 -13.63 -13.05 -10.71
C GLN A 117 -12.94 -14.05 -11.64
N ARG A 118 -11.88 -13.63 -12.34
CA ARG A 118 -11.17 -14.45 -13.34
C ARG A 118 -9.94 -15.13 -12.77
N GLU A 119 -9.24 -14.44 -11.87
CA GLU A 119 -7.97 -14.91 -11.32
C GLU A 119 -7.72 -14.32 -9.92
N ARG A 120 -6.79 -14.92 -9.17
CA ARG A 120 -6.42 -14.42 -7.84
C ARG A 120 -5.52 -13.19 -7.97
N VAL A 121 -6.03 -12.03 -7.57
CA VAL A 121 -5.34 -10.74 -7.74
C VAL A 121 -4.81 -10.17 -6.42
N ALA A 122 -3.74 -9.37 -6.51
CA ALA A 122 -3.24 -8.57 -5.40
C ALA A 122 -3.15 -7.07 -5.76
N LEU A 123 -3.83 -6.21 -4.99
CA LEU A 123 -3.68 -4.75 -5.06
C LEU A 123 -2.37 -4.31 -4.41
N MET A 124 -1.46 -3.72 -5.19
CA MET A 124 -0.13 -3.34 -4.76
C MET A 124 0.03 -1.82 -4.57
N CYS A 125 0.63 -1.43 -3.44
CA CYS A 125 1.09 -0.08 -3.12
C CYS A 125 2.58 -0.09 -2.68
N ALA A 126 3.15 1.09 -2.43
CA ALA A 126 4.53 1.22 -1.94
C ALA A 126 4.69 0.97 -0.44
N GLU A 127 3.72 1.38 0.38
CA GLU A 127 3.81 1.28 1.84
C GLU A 127 3.74 -0.17 2.33
N ALA A 128 4.48 -0.52 3.39
CA ALA A 128 4.44 -1.88 3.96
C ALA A 128 3.06 -2.17 4.58
N VAL A 129 2.56 -1.24 5.38
CA VAL A 129 1.36 -1.43 6.20
C VAL A 129 0.10 -0.77 5.62
N PRO A 130 -1.04 -1.46 5.54
CA PRO A 130 -2.21 -0.96 4.81
C PRO A 130 -2.83 0.31 5.43
N TRP A 131 -2.81 0.45 6.75
CA TRP A 131 -3.37 1.62 7.47
C TRP A 131 -2.59 2.93 7.26
N ARG A 132 -1.46 2.90 6.53
CA ARG A 132 -0.70 4.09 6.14
C ARG A 132 -0.72 4.37 4.63
N CYS A 133 -1.42 3.55 3.84
CA CYS A 133 -1.58 3.77 2.39
C CYS A 133 -3.06 3.81 1.99
N HIS A 134 -3.37 4.53 0.90
CA HIS A 134 -4.69 4.62 0.28
C HIS A 134 -5.29 3.28 -0.12
N ARG A 135 -4.48 2.22 -0.24
CA ARG A 135 -4.98 0.87 -0.54
C ARG A 135 -5.97 0.35 0.50
N SER A 136 -5.92 0.84 1.74
CA SER A 136 -6.94 0.53 2.76
C SER A 136 -8.32 1.09 2.37
N LEU A 137 -8.38 2.31 1.81
CA LEU A 137 -9.64 2.90 1.35
C LEU A 137 -10.20 2.20 0.10
N VAL A 138 -9.32 1.67 -0.76
CA VAL A 138 -9.74 0.78 -1.85
C VAL A 138 -10.30 -0.54 -1.30
N ALA A 139 -9.65 -1.09 -0.28
CA ALA A 139 -10.11 -2.31 0.38
C ALA A 139 -11.46 -2.11 1.09
N ASP A 140 -11.70 -0.97 1.74
CA ASP A 140 -13.02 -0.57 2.26
C ASP A 140 -14.08 -0.62 1.15
N ALA A 141 -13.79 -0.04 -0.02
CA ALA A 141 -14.70 -0.02 -1.18
C ALA A 141 -15.01 -1.39 -1.77
N LEU A 142 -14.05 -2.32 -1.70
CA LEU A 142 -14.23 -3.71 -2.12
C LEU A 142 -15.07 -4.50 -1.12
N LEU A 143 -14.84 -4.32 0.19
CA LEU A 143 -15.65 -4.95 1.23
C LEU A 143 -17.13 -4.56 1.12
N VAL A 144 -17.42 -3.28 0.87
CA VAL A 144 -18.80 -2.78 0.68
C VAL A 144 -19.47 -3.37 -0.57
N ARG A 145 -18.70 -3.82 -1.56
CA ARG A 145 -19.19 -4.55 -2.73
C ARG A 145 -19.34 -6.05 -2.49
N GLY A 146 -19.15 -6.51 -1.24
CA GLY A 146 -19.24 -7.92 -0.88
C GLY A 146 -18.03 -8.75 -1.29
N VAL A 147 -16.90 -8.12 -1.64
CA VAL A 147 -15.66 -8.81 -2.03
C VAL A 147 -14.72 -8.87 -0.83
N PRO A 148 -14.44 -10.05 -0.24
CA PRO A 148 -13.52 -10.18 0.87
C PRO A 148 -12.12 -9.71 0.49
N VAL A 149 -11.48 -8.95 1.38
CA VAL A 149 -10.11 -8.48 1.20
C VAL A 149 -9.21 -9.00 2.30
N ASP A 150 -8.07 -9.57 1.92
CA ASP A 150 -7.03 -10.06 2.82
C ASP A 150 -5.73 -9.27 2.63
N GLU A 151 -5.01 -8.99 3.71
CA GLU A 151 -3.78 -8.20 3.73
C GLU A 151 -2.54 -9.10 3.82
N ILE A 152 -1.68 -9.04 2.80
CA ILE A 152 -0.36 -9.66 2.80
C ILE A 152 0.64 -8.63 3.34
N ILE A 153 0.98 -8.76 4.61
CA ILE A 153 1.96 -7.88 5.29
C ILE A 153 3.37 -8.49 5.23
N GLY A 154 3.49 -9.81 5.26
CA GLY A 154 4.74 -10.56 5.29
C GLY A 154 4.48 -12.06 5.18
N PRO A 155 5.41 -12.93 5.62
CA PRO A 155 5.27 -14.38 5.49
C PRO A 155 4.23 -15.00 6.45
N GLN A 156 3.72 -14.22 7.39
CA GLN A 156 2.65 -14.63 8.30
C GLN A 156 1.33 -14.84 7.56
N PRO A 157 0.36 -15.56 8.16
CA PRO A 157 -0.97 -15.70 7.60
C PRO A 157 -1.58 -14.34 7.23
N ARG A 158 -2.37 -14.34 6.14
CA ARG A 158 -3.07 -13.13 5.71
C ARG A 158 -3.98 -12.63 6.82
N ARG A 159 -4.07 -11.30 6.95
CA ARG A 159 -4.98 -10.65 7.88
C ARG A 159 -6.24 -10.19 7.13
N PRO A 160 -7.45 -10.57 7.53
CA PRO A 160 -8.66 -10.01 6.94
C PRO A 160 -8.68 -8.48 7.12
N HIS A 161 -8.93 -7.77 6.03
CA HIS A 161 -9.18 -6.34 6.08
C HIS A 161 -10.49 -6.09 6.85
N LYS A 162 -10.51 -5.05 7.68
CA LYS A 162 -11.70 -4.63 8.41
C LYS A 162 -12.02 -3.22 7.96
N LEU A 163 -13.31 -2.98 7.74
CA LEU A 163 -13.80 -1.67 7.37
C LEU A 163 -13.28 -0.62 8.35
N THR A 164 -12.80 0.52 7.84
CA THR A 164 -12.39 1.64 8.69
C THR A 164 -13.47 1.97 9.71
N ARG A 165 -13.11 2.03 11.00
CA ARG A 165 -14.06 2.02 12.14
C ARG A 165 -15.13 3.12 12.12
N PHE A 166 -14.84 4.26 11.50
CA PHE A 166 -15.71 5.42 11.40
C PHE A 166 -16.25 5.64 9.99
N ALA A 167 -16.13 4.62 9.12
CA ALA A 167 -16.73 4.64 7.80
C ALA A 167 -18.25 4.48 7.93
N LEU A 168 -18.99 5.33 7.21
CA LEU A 168 -20.43 5.17 7.00
C LEU A 168 -20.68 4.69 5.58
N VAL A 169 -21.56 3.70 5.44
CA VAL A 169 -21.88 3.04 4.18
C VAL A 169 -23.34 3.29 3.81
N GLU A 170 -23.56 3.85 2.63
CA GLU A 170 -24.89 4.03 2.03
C GLU A 170 -24.89 3.41 0.62
N GLY A 171 -25.50 2.24 0.48
CA GLY A 171 -25.37 1.43 -0.74
C GLY A 171 -23.91 1.07 -1.00
N LEU A 172 -23.36 1.50 -2.15
CA LEU A 172 -21.95 1.30 -2.50
C LEU A 172 -21.04 2.51 -2.16
N LYS A 173 -21.61 3.59 -1.62
CA LYS A 173 -20.88 4.79 -1.25
C LYS A 173 -20.35 4.67 0.18
N ILE A 174 -19.11 5.09 0.37
CA ILE A 174 -18.44 5.13 1.67
C ILE A 174 -18.04 6.56 1.96
N THR A 175 -18.42 7.06 3.13
CA THR A 175 -17.98 8.35 3.65
C THR A 175 -17.31 8.18 5.01
N TYR A 176 -16.56 9.18 5.43
CA TYR A 176 -15.74 9.12 6.65
C TYR A 176 -15.94 10.39 7.47
N PRO A 177 -17.13 10.58 8.07
CA PRO A 177 -17.41 11.77 8.87
C PRO A 177 -16.57 11.77 10.15
N PRO A 178 -16.46 12.91 10.84
CA PRO A 178 -15.88 12.95 12.18
C PRO A 178 -16.62 11.97 13.10
N GLU A 179 -15.86 11.22 13.90
CA GLU A 179 -16.48 10.47 14.98
C GLU A 179 -17.15 11.45 15.92
N GLU A 180 -18.47 11.29 16.12
CA GLU A 180 -19.16 12.00 17.18
C GLU A 180 -18.46 11.63 18.49
N ALA A 181 -18.00 12.63 19.24
CA ALA A 181 -17.57 12.39 20.61
C ALA A 181 -18.79 11.81 21.32
N THR A 182 -18.79 10.51 21.62
CA THR A 182 -19.85 9.91 22.42
C THR A 182 -19.77 10.54 23.80
N GLY A 183 -20.53 11.62 23.96
CA GLY A 183 -20.79 12.29 25.23
C GLY A 183 -21.66 11.37 26.06
N ASN A 184 -21.02 10.43 26.74
CA ASN A 184 -21.58 9.75 27.90
C ASN A 184 -20.71 10.11 29.10
N ASP A 185 -20.81 11.37 29.53
CA ASP A 185 -20.32 11.83 30.82
C ASP A 185 -21.51 12.38 31.62
N THR A 186 -22.43 11.47 31.94
CA THR A 186 -23.38 11.62 33.06
C THR A 186 -23.52 10.25 33.72
N ALA A 187 -22.50 9.89 34.50
CA ALA A 187 -22.61 8.86 35.53
C ALA A 187 -21.81 9.34 36.76
N GLU A 188 -22.55 9.96 37.67
CA GLU A 188 -22.41 9.96 39.13
C GLU A 188 -20.98 9.82 39.72
N VAL A 189 -20.49 10.94 40.25
CA VAL A 189 -19.46 10.95 41.28
C VAL A 189 -20.06 10.41 42.58
N LEU A 190 -19.64 9.21 43.01
CA LEU A 190 -19.28 8.83 44.38
C LEU A 190 -19.10 7.30 44.48
N GLY A 191 -17.87 6.85 44.69
CA GLY A 191 -17.60 5.44 44.98
C GLY A 191 -16.13 5.04 44.84
N ASP A 192 -15.34 5.41 45.84
CA ASP A 192 -14.02 4.86 46.13
C ASP A 192 -14.08 3.32 46.24
N THR A 193 -13.26 2.61 45.46
CA THR A 193 -12.58 1.38 45.89
C THR A 193 -11.43 1.04 44.93
N SER A 194 -10.27 0.86 45.54
CA SER A 194 -9.08 0.16 45.05
C SER A 194 -9.41 -1.26 44.54
N ASP A 195 -8.85 -1.66 43.39
CA ASP A 195 -7.85 -2.74 43.28
C ASP A 195 -7.60 -3.22 41.82
N GLU A 196 -6.34 -3.57 41.58
CA GLU A 196 -5.76 -4.44 40.54
C GLU A 196 -5.86 -4.07 39.04
N ALA A 197 -4.73 -3.57 38.52
CA ALA A 197 -4.32 -3.71 37.13
C ALA A 197 -3.24 -4.81 37.02
N PRO A 198 -3.33 -5.79 36.10
CA PRO A 198 -2.23 -6.70 35.85
C PRO A 198 -1.19 -6.05 34.92
N GLU A 199 -0.10 -5.63 35.54
CA GLU A 199 1.30 -5.93 35.20
C GLU A 199 1.69 -6.07 33.71
N TYR A 200 2.27 -5.00 33.16
CA TYR A 200 3.04 -5.01 31.92
C TYR A 200 4.49 -5.43 32.23
N ALA A 201 4.84 -6.69 31.99
CA ALA A 201 6.22 -7.15 32.11
C ALA A 201 7.08 -6.58 30.97
N ALA A 202 7.92 -5.60 31.33
CA ALA A 202 9.09 -5.21 30.57
C ALA A 202 10.21 -6.23 30.79
N ALA A 203 10.85 -6.71 29.72
CA ALA A 203 12.13 -7.38 29.80
C ALA A 203 13.03 -6.91 28.65
N SER A 204 13.94 -6.00 29.00
CA SER A 204 15.19 -5.72 28.31
C SER A 204 16.30 -6.18 29.24
N THR A 205 17.25 -6.97 28.76
CA THR A 205 18.67 -6.76 29.08
C THR A 205 19.58 -7.54 28.12
N ALA A 206 20.73 -6.91 27.86
CA ALA A 206 21.76 -7.23 26.89
C ALA A 206 22.69 -8.38 27.31
N ALA A 207 23.39 -8.94 26.32
CA ALA A 207 24.73 -9.51 26.50
C ALA A 207 25.56 -9.38 25.20
N SER A 208 26.73 -8.75 25.34
CA SER A 208 27.92 -8.76 24.47
C SER A 208 29.14 -8.81 25.41
N PRO A 209 30.39 -9.09 24.99
CA PRO A 209 30.92 -9.28 23.63
C PRO A 209 31.86 -10.51 23.45
N GLY A 210 32.31 -10.76 22.22
CA GLY A 210 33.44 -11.62 21.90
C GLY A 210 33.92 -11.47 20.45
N GLU A 211 34.93 -10.62 20.24
CA GLU A 211 35.88 -10.65 19.10
C GLU A 211 37.02 -11.65 19.43
N PRO A 212 37.88 -12.13 18.49
CA PRO A 212 38.44 -11.36 17.35
C PRO A 212 38.67 -12.15 16.04
N ALA A 213 38.94 -11.43 14.94
CA ALA A 213 40.21 -11.49 14.18
C ALA A 213 40.11 -10.90 12.77
N GLN A 214 41.17 -10.16 12.43
CA GLN A 214 41.44 -9.41 11.21
C GLN A 214 41.66 -10.28 9.95
N ALA A 215 41.24 -9.76 8.80
CA ALA A 215 41.85 -10.03 7.50
C ALA A 215 41.64 -8.85 6.53
N ASP A 216 42.72 -8.08 6.38
CA ASP A 216 43.15 -7.17 5.32
C ASP A 216 42.28 -7.00 4.06
N TRP A 217 41.81 -5.76 3.84
CA TRP A 217 41.42 -5.26 2.52
C TRP A 217 42.48 -4.28 2.01
N ILE A 218 43.33 -4.78 1.13
CA ILE A 218 44.28 -4.01 0.34
C ILE A 218 43.50 -3.33 -0.81
N GLY A 219 43.87 -2.09 -1.09
CA GLY A 219 43.05 -1.12 -1.81
C GLY A 219 42.65 -1.45 -3.25
N ALA A 220 41.50 -0.90 -3.64
CA ALA A 220 41.09 -0.76 -5.03
C ALA A 220 40.53 0.65 -5.25
N THR A 221 41.31 1.46 -5.96
CA THR A 221 40.98 2.81 -6.43
C THR A 221 39.79 2.76 -7.39
N PRO A 222 38.80 3.68 -7.32
CA PRO A 222 37.70 3.70 -8.28
C PRO A 222 38.17 4.14 -9.69
N PRO A 223 37.62 3.58 -10.78
CA PRO A 223 37.99 3.98 -12.13
C PRO A 223 37.46 5.38 -12.49
N VAL A 224 38.36 6.21 -13.02
CA VAL A 224 38.08 7.52 -13.62
C VAL A 224 37.29 7.32 -14.92
N ARG A 225 36.11 7.95 -15.04
CA ARG A 225 35.35 7.99 -16.29
C ARG A 225 36.05 8.92 -17.31
N PRO A 226 36.22 8.52 -18.58
CA PRO A 226 36.74 9.41 -19.61
C PRO A 226 35.72 10.52 -19.94
N LYS A 227 36.25 11.74 -20.07
CA LYS A 227 35.52 12.97 -20.42
C LYS A 227 35.22 12.96 -21.92
N ALA A 228 33.96 13.04 -22.31
CA ALA A 228 33.56 13.11 -23.72
C ALA A 228 34.14 14.38 -24.40
N PRO A 229 34.64 14.29 -25.65
CA PRO A 229 35.16 15.44 -26.37
C PRO A 229 34.03 16.42 -26.72
N ARG A 230 34.31 17.72 -26.55
CA ARG A 230 33.43 18.82 -26.96
C ARG A 230 33.40 18.90 -28.50
N PRO A 231 32.25 19.16 -29.12
CA PRO A 231 32.19 19.39 -30.57
C PRO A 231 32.92 20.69 -30.92
N SER A 232 33.83 20.61 -31.89
CA SER A 232 34.54 21.75 -32.47
C SER A 232 33.57 22.60 -33.28
N SER A 233 33.43 23.87 -32.91
CA SER A 233 32.71 24.88 -33.70
C SER A 233 33.54 25.25 -34.92
N THR A 234 33.20 24.72 -36.09
CA THR A 234 33.76 25.19 -37.36
C THR A 234 33.12 26.54 -37.69
N ARG A 235 33.90 27.61 -37.58
CA ARG A 235 33.58 28.94 -38.13
C ARG A 235 33.46 28.82 -39.65
N ARG A 236 32.32 29.25 -40.19
CA ARG A 236 32.09 29.45 -41.61
C ARG A 236 32.46 30.91 -41.95
N SER A 237 33.66 31.12 -42.47
CA SER A 237 33.97 32.19 -43.44
C SER A 237 33.69 31.59 -44.83
N GLY A 238 33.04 32.17 -45.81
CA GLY A 238 32.64 33.54 -46.14
C GLY A 238 32.64 33.60 -47.67
N ARG A 239 31.50 33.91 -48.28
CA ARG A 239 31.30 34.48 -49.62
C ARG A 239 29.82 34.73 -49.85
#